data_AF-C6WU26-F1
#
_entry.id   AF-C6WU26-F1
#
_cell.length_a   1.000
_cell.length_b   1.000
_cell.length_c   1.000
_cell.angle_alpha   90.00
_cell.angle_beta   90.00
_cell.angle_gamma   90.00
#
_symmetry.space_group_name_H-M   'P 1'
#
loop_
_entity.id
_entity.type
_entity.pdbx_description
1 polymer ?
#
loop_
_entity_poly.entity_id
_entity_poly.type
_entity_poly.pdbx_seq_one_letter_code
_entity_poly.pdbx_strand_id
1 'polypeptide(L)' 'MTQSKRLVACPTCKNLVEFSPLNSYRPFCSKRCEMIDLGAWANEDYAIPTATKDDDLPDELTQ' A
#
# COMPACT_ATOMS: atom_id res chain seq x y z
N MET A 1 -29.70 2.45 -17.32
CA MET A 1 -28.23 2.41 -17.47
C MET A 1 -27.67 1.74 -16.21
N THR A 2 -27.22 0.49 -16.30
CA THR A 2 -26.59 -0.20 -15.17
C THR A 2 -25.15 0.29 -15.05
N GLN A 3 -24.88 1.09 -14.02
CA GLN A 3 -23.52 1.54 -13.74
C GLN A 3 -22.69 0.34 -13.27
N SER A 4 -21.69 -0.06 -14.07
CA SER A 4 -20.78 -1.13 -13.73
C SER A 4 -19.99 -0.75 -12.47
N LYS A 5 -20.11 -1.57 -11.42
CA LYS A 5 -19.43 -1.35 -10.14
C LYS A 5 -17.94 -1.62 -10.31
N ARG A 6 -17.10 -0.61 -10.06
CA ARG A 6 -15.65 -0.77 -10.05
C ARG A 6 -15.25 -1.60 -8.83
N LEU A 7 -14.62 -2.74 -9.04
CA LEU A 7 -14.05 -3.56 -7.97
C LEU A 7 -12.54 -3.31 -7.87
N VAL A 8 -12.01 -3.27 -6.64
CA VAL A 8 -10.58 -3.17 -6.35
C VAL A 8 -10.18 -4.20 -5.30
N ALA A 9 -8.92 -4.64 -5.31
CA ALA A 9 -8.41 -5.53 -4.27
C ALA A 9 -8.01 -4.73 -3.03
N CYS A 10 -8.46 -5.18 -1.85
CA CYS A 10 -8.01 -4.67 -0.56
C CYS A 10 -6.48 -4.82 -0.45
N PRO A 11 -5.71 -3.74 -0.18
CA PRO A 11 -4.26 -3.82 -0.10
C PRO A 11 -3.76 -4.83 0.95
N THR A 12 -4.48 -4.93 2.08
CA THR A 12 -4.11 -5.74 3.24
C THR A 12 -4.39 -7.24 3.08
N CYS A 13 -5.59 -7.61 2.60
CA CYS A 13 -6.04 -9.01 2.57
C CYS A 13 -6.43 -9.52 1.18
N LYS A 14 -6.34 -8.67 0.15
CA LYS A 14 -6.64 -8.96 -1.27
C LYS A 14 -8.09 -9.27 -1.62
N ASN A 15 -9.02 -9.20 -0.66
CA ASN A 15 -10.46 -9.29 -0.96
C ASN A 15 -10.91 -8.23 -1.96
N LEU A 16 -11.72 -8.63 -2.96
CA LEU A 16 -12.33 -7.69 -3.91
C LEU A 16 -13.46 -6.92 -3.24
N VAL A 17 -13.40 -5.59 -3.33
CA VAL A 17 -14.39 -4.68 -2.74
C VAL A 17 -14.87 -3.67 -3.76
N GLU A 18 -16.13 -3.25 -3.61
CA GLU A 18 -16.68 -2.18 -4.42
C GLU A 18 -15.99 -0.85 -4.08
N PHE A 19 -15.46 -0.19 -5.11
CA PHE A 19 -14.93 1.16 -5.02
C PHE A 19 -16.08 2.16 -5.20
N SER A 20 -16.88 2.33 -4.15
CA SER A 20 -17.99 3.28 -4.13
C SER A 20 -18.16 3.94 -2.74
N PRO A 21 -18.86 5.09 -2.66
CA PRO A 21 -19.13 5.76 -1.38
C PRO A 21 -19.77 4.89 -0.30
N LEU A 22 -20.49 3.84 -0.72
CA LEU A 22 -21.13 2.87 0.17
C LEU A 22 -20.13 2.05 1.00
N ASN A 23 -18.90 1.85 0.49
CA ASN A 23 -17.80 1.32 1.28
C ASN A 23 -17.03 2.48 1.92
N SER A 24 -17.31 2.79 3.18
CA SER A 24 -16.64 3.86 3.93
C SER A 24 -15.14 3.63 4.15
N TYR A 25 -14.65 2.41 3.98
CA TYR A 25 -13.26 2.02 4.21
C TYR A 25 -12.44 1.83 2.93
N ARG A 26 -13.01 2.13 1.76
CA ARG A 26 -12.30 2.03 0.46
C ARG A 26 -10.90 2.69 0.53
N PRO A 27 -9.83 2.06 0.00
CA PRO A 27 -9.81 0.83 -0.80
C PRO A 27 -9.82 -0.47 0.03
N PHE A 28 -9.92 -0.39 1.36
CA PHE A 28 -9.94 -1.55 2.25
C PHE A 28 -11.34 -2.20 2.33
N CYS A 29 -11.39 -3.45 2.78
CA CYS A 29 -12.65 -4.16 3.00
C CYS A 29 -13.30 -3.88 4.36
N SER A 30 -12.55 -3.33 5.32
CA SER A 30 -13.05 -3.04 6.66
C SER A 30 -12.09 -2.12 7.42
N LYS A 31 -12.58 -1.54 8.53
CA LYS A 31 -11.75 -0.76 9.46
C LYS A 31 -10.53 -1.53 9.95
N ARG A 32 -10.64 -2.85 10.14
CA ARG A 32 -9.52 -3.68 10.58
C ARG A 32 -8.36 -3.66 9.59
N CYS A 33 -8.64 -3.78 8.29
CA CYS A 33 -7.60 -3.77 7.27
C CYS A 33 -6.94 -2.39 7.15
N GLU A 34 -7.72 -1.31 7.22
CA GLU A 34 -7.21 0.07 7.28
C GLU A 34 -6.23 0.26 8.48
N MET A 35 -6.59 -0.24 9.66
CA MET A 35 -5.74 -0.13 10.85
C MET A 35 -4.47 -0.97 10.77
N ILE A 36 -4.52 -2.15 10.14
CA ILE A 36 -3.33 -2.98 9.92
C ILE A 36 -2.35 -2.28 8.98
N ASP A 37 -2.85 -1.72 7.87
CA ASP A 37 -2.05 -0.96 6.91
C ASP A 37 -1.39 0.24 7.60
N LEU A 38 -2.15 1.01 8.38
CA LEU A 38 -1.63 2.12 9.19
C LEU A 38 -0.56 1.64 10.19
N GLY A 39 -0.74 0.47 10.81
CA GLY A 39 0.24 -0.13 11.70
C GLY A 39 1.54 -0.49 10.99
N ALA A 40 1.47 -1.07 9.79
CA ALA A 40 2.65 -1.39 8.98
C ALA A 40 3.43 -0.12 8.58
N TRP A 41 2.72 0.97 8.28
CA TRP A 41 3.35 2.29 8.09
C TRP A 41 4.04 2.79 9.35
N ALA A 42 3.37 2.72 10.51
CA ALA A 42 3.92 3.18 11.78
C ALA A 42 5.13 2.34 12.25
N ASN A 43 5.21 1.08 11.84
CA ASN A 43 6.30 0.16 12.15
C ASN A 43 7.45 0.20 11.13
N GLU A 44 7.36 1.06 10.11
CA GLU A 44 8.35 1.14 9.01
C GLU A 44 8.49 -0.17 8.20
N ASP A 45 7.44 -1.01 8.17
CA ASP A 45 7.43 -2.27 7.42
C ASP A 45 7.42 -2.04 5.88
N TYR A 46 7.06 -0.83 5.44
CA TYR A 46 7.10 -0.43 4.04
C TYR A 46 8.41 0.29 3.72
N ALA A 47 9.24 -0.34 2.89
CA ALA A 47 10.47 0.24 2.36
C ALA A 47 10.47 0.22 0.84
N ILE A 48 10.96 1.29 0.22
CA ILE A 48 11.28 1.29 -1.21
C ILE A 48 12.70 0.75 -1.35
N PRO A 49 12.92 -0.38 -2.03
CA PRO A 49 14.27 -0.91 -2.22
C PRO A 49 15.09 0.08 -3.04
N THR A 50 16.25 0.48 -2.53
CA THR A 50 17.24 1.26 -3.28
C THR A 50 18.19 0.30 -4.00
N ALA A 51 18.40 0.54 -5.29
CA ALA A 51 19.50 -0.08 -6.01
C ALA A 51 20.81 0.65 -5.66
N THR A 52 21.31 0.52 -4.43
CA THR A 52 22.71 0.84 -4.15
C THR A 52 23.52 -0.35 -4.63
N LYS A 53 23.98 -0.29 -5.88
CA LYS A 53 25.21 -1.01 -6.21
C LYS A 53 26.32 -0.21 -5.56
N ASP A 54 27.03 -0.81 -4.62
CA ASP A 54 28.16 -0.17 -3.94
C ASP A 54 29.26 0.28 -4.94
N ASP A 55 29.21 -0.19 -6.19
CA ASP A 55 30.12 0.17 -7.28
C ASP A 55 29.89 1.58 -7.89
N ASP A 56 28.76 2.25 -7.63
CA ASP A 56 28.41 3.55 -8.25
C ASP A 56 28.56 4.76 -7.30
N LEU A 57 29.03 4.56 -6.06
CA LEU A 57 29.34 5.65 -5.12
C LEU A 57 30.79 6.14 -5.37
N PRO A 58 31.02 7.43 -5.66
CA PRO A 58 32.39 7.95 -5.73
C PRO A 58 33.06 7.86 -4.36
N ASP A 59 34.32 7.43 -4.33
CA ASP A 59 35.18 7.17 -3.16
C ASP A 59 35.27 8.32 -2.11
N GLU A 60 34.72 9.50 -2.40
CA GLU A 60 34.70 10.64 -1.46
C GLU A 60 33.57 10.58 -0.41
N LEU A 61 32.58 9.69 -0.54
CA LEU A 61 31.43 9.61 0.38
C LEU A 61 31.50 8.44 1.37
N THR A 62 32.58 7.65 1.36
CA THR A 62 32.80 6.48 2.24
C THR A 62 33.83 6.71 3.35
N GLN A 63 34.21 7.96 3.63
CA GLN A 63 35.05 8.31 4.79
C GLN A 63 34.24 8.75 6.02
#